data_AF-A0A914YSR8-F1
#
_entry.id   AF-A0A914YSR8-F1
#
_cell.length_a   1.000
_cell.length_b   1.000
_cell.length_c   1.000
_cell.angle_alpha   90.00
_cell.angle_beta   90.00
_cell.angle_gamma   90.00
#
_symmetry.space_group_name_H-M   'P 1'
#
loop_
_entity.id
_entity.type
_entity.pdbx_description
1 polymer ?
#
loop_
_entity_poly.entity_id
_entity_poly.type
_entity_poly.pdbx_seq_one_letter_code
_entity_poly.pdbx_strand_id
1 'polypeptide(L)'
;MPLKEEHKTFLLRVLLPLHKAKSLSVYHPQLAYCVVQFLDKDSSLTEPVVHSLLKYWPKVHSPKEVMFLNELEEILDVMESNEFKKVMVPMFHQIARCVASPHFQVAERALYYWNNEYVMTQINENASVILPIMFPALYKNSKNHWNKTITVI
;
A
#
# COMPACT_ATOMS: atom_id res chain seq x y z
N MET A 1 -6.05 22.86 -13.09
CA MET A 1 -6.26 22.56 -14.52
C MET A 1 -6.33 21.04 -14.65
N PRO A 2 -7.38 20.45 -15.25
CA PRO A 2 -7.54 19.00 -15.27
C PRO A 2 -6.42 18.33 -16.06
N LEU A 3 -6.00 17.13 -15.65
CA LEU A 3 -5.02 16.34 -16.39
C LEU A 3 -5.59 15.95 -17.75
N LYS A 4 -4.81 16.18 -18.80
CA LYS A 4 -5.12 15.68 -20.14
C LYS A 4 -5.13 14.14 -20.17
N GLU A 5 -5.98 13.57 -21.00
CA GLU A 5 -6.12 12.10 -21.14
C GLU A 5 -4.83 11.39 -21.56
N GLU A 6 -3.96 12.07 -22.32
CA GLU A 6 -2.64 11.55 -22.68
C GLU A 6 -1.76 11.31 -21.44
N HIS A 7 -1.84 12.18 -20.43
CA HIS A 7 -1.07 12.03 -19.20
C HIS A 7 -1.63 10.92 -18.31
N LYS A 8 -2.96 10.76 -18.26
CA LYS A 8 -3.60 9.62 -17.56
C LYS A 8 -3.21 8.30 -18.22
N THR A 9 -3.22 8.26 -19.55
CA THR A 9 -2.76 7.09 -20.32
C THR A 9 -1.29 6.80 -20.04
N PHE A 10 -0.44 7.83 -20.00
CA PHE A 10 0.98 7.67 -19.65
C PHE A 10 1.18 7.07 -18.25
N LEU A 11 0.46 7.54 -17.24
CA LEU A 11 0.49 6.95 -15.90
C LEU A 11 0.13 5.46 -15.94
N LEU A 12 -1.03 5.13 -16.52
CA LEU A 12 -1.57 3.77 -16.46
C LEU A 12 -0.83 2.76 -17.36
N ARG A 13 -0.32 3.22 -18.51
CA ARG A 13 0.28 2.35 -19.54
C ARG A 13 1.81 2.36 -19.53
N VAL A 14 2.44 3.35 -18.91
CA VAL A 14 3.90 3.48 -18.88
C VAL A 14 4.41 3.42 -17.44
N LEU A 15 4.03 4.37 -16.59
CA LEU A 15 4.59 4.46 -15.23
C LEU A 15 4.24 3.25 -14.36
N LEU A 16 2.96 2.88 -14.27
CA LEU A 16 2.55 1.75 -13.41
C LEU A 16 3.21 0.42 -13.82
N PRO A 17 3.30 0.06 -15.12
CA PRO A 17 4.03 -1.13 -15.53
C PRO A 17 5.52 -1.17 -15.18
N LEU A 18 6.20 -0.03 -14.97
CA LEU A 18 7.61 0.00 -14.57
C LEU A 18 7.85 -0.71 -13.23
N HIS A 19 6.86 -0.72 -12.33
CA HIS A 19 6.92 -1.47 -11.08
C HIS A 19 7.14 -2.97 -11.26
N LYS A 20 6.93 -3.54 -12.46
CA LYS A 20 7.15 -4.96 -12.72
C LYS A 20 8.62 -5.33 -12.86
N ALA A 21 9.51 -4.40 -13.19
CA ALA A 21 10.91 -4.72 -13.47
C ALA A 21 11.65 -5.28 -12.24
N LYS A 22 12.64 -6.15 -12.46
CA LYS A 22 13.47 -6.69 -11.38
C LYS A 22 14.39 -5.62 -10.77
N SER A 23 14.86 -4.67 -11.58
CA SER A 23 15.74 -3.57 -11.19
C SER A 23 15.02 -2.36 -10.59
N LEU A 24 13.80 -2.54 -10.07
CA LEU A 24 12.98 -1.44 -9.53
C LEU A 24 13.74 -0.61 -8.47
N SER A 25 14.59 -1.24 -7.66
CA SER A 25 15.37 -0.56 -6.62
C SER A 25 16.25 0.59 -7.11
N VAL A 26 16.60 0.62 -8.41
CA VAL A 26 17.46 1.66 -8.99
C VAL A 26 16.72 2.99 -9.16
N TYR A 27 15.39 2.96 -9.35
CA TYR A 27 14.60 4.13 -9.73
C TYR A 27 13.27 4.28 -8.97
N HIS A 28 13.02 3.42 -7.98
CA HIS A 28 11.75 3.41 -7.25
C HIS A 28 11.41 4.74 -6.58
N PRO A 29 12.31 5.44 -5.86
CA PRO A 29 11.96 6.71 -5.23
C PRO A 29 11.46 7.74 -6.25
N GLN A 30 12.07 7.78 -7.43
CA GLN A 30 11.67 8.69 -8.51
C GLN A 30 10.33 8.28 -9.13
N LEU A 31 10.09 6.97 -9.27
CA LEU A 31 8.83 6.45 -9.80
C LEU A 31 7.66 6.68 -8.84
N ALA A 32 7.83 6.37 -7.55
CA ALA A 32 6.83 6.62 -6.50
C ALA A 32 6.49 8.11 -6.42
N TYR A 33 7.50 8.99 -6.42
CA TYR A 33 7.30 10.43 -6.49
C TYR A 33 6.45 10.84 -7.70
N CYS A 34 6.74 10.31 -8.90
CA CYS A 34 5.91 10.59 -10.07
C CYS A 34 4.47 10.14 -9.87
N VAL A 35 4.23 8.94 -9.34
CA VAL A 35 2.87 8.41 -9.10
C VAL A 35 2.11 9.30 -8.12
N VAL A 36 2.70 9.65 -6.98
CA VAL A 36 2.08 10.55 -5.97
C VAL A 36 1.75 11.91 -6.59
N GLN A 37 2.65 12.49 -7.39
CA GLN A 37 2.39 13.76 -8.09
C GLN A 37 1.23 13.70 -9.10
N PHE A 38 0.91 12.53 -9.65
CA PHE A 38 -0.29 12.35 -10.45
C PHE A 38 -1.56 12.36 -9.59
N LEU A 39 -1.52 11.72 -8.42
CA LEU A 39 -2.65 11.65 -7.49
C LEU A 39 -2.96 13.02 -6.86
N ASP A 40 -1.94 13.78 -6.48
CA ASP A 40 -2.08 15.17 -5.99
C ASP A 40 -2.80 16.08 -7.00
N LYS A 41 -2.64 15.79 -8.30
CA LYS A 41 -3.26 16.58 -9.38
C LYS A 41 -4.67 16.12 -9.73
N ASP A 42 -4.97 14.84 -9.54
CA ASP A 42 -6.24 14.22 -9.91
C ASP A 42 -6.48 12.96 -9.06
N SER A 43 -7.20 13.12 -7.96
CA SER A 43 -7.50 12.04 -7.01
C SER A 43 -8.34 10.92 -7.61
N SER A 44 -9.05 11.16 -8.73
CA SER A 44 -9.81 10.12 -9.43
C SER A 44 -8.94 8.98 -10.00
N LEU A 45 -7.63 9.21 -10.10
CA LEU A 45 -6.65 8.21 -10.54
C LEU A 45 -6.23 7.22 -9.44
N THR A 46 -6.64 7.46 -8.19
CA THR A 46 -6.23 6.65 -7.03
C THR A 46 -6.67 5.19 -7.18
N GLU A 47 -7.94 4.96 -7.47
CA GLU A 47 -8.49 3.61 -7.60
C GLU A 47 -7.73 2.76 -8.65
N PRO A 48 -7.55 3.18 -9.91
CA PRO A 48 -6.81 2.40 -10.89
C PRO A 48 -5.31 2.24 -10.56
N VAL A 49 -4.70 3.21 -9.87
CA VAL A 49 -3.31 3.14 -9.41
C VAL A 49 -3.14 2.07 -8.34
N VAL A 50 -3.95 2.12 -7.26
CA VAL A 50 -3.90 1.14 -6.17
C VAL A 50 -4.19 -0.27 -6.70
N HIS A 51 -5.21 -0.43 -7.55
CA HIS A 51 -5.49 -1.73 -8.17
C HIS A 51 -4.32 -2.26 -9.02
N SER A 52 -3.60 -1.40 -9.71
CA SER A 52 -2.42 -1.80 -10.49
C SER A 52 -1.25 -2.22 -9.59
N LEU A 53 -0.98 -1.48 -8.51
CA LEU A 53 0.05 -1.85 -7.54
C LEU A 53 -0.28 -3.19 -6.88
N LEU A 54 -1.53 -3.39 -6.43
CA LEU A 54 -1.99 -4.66 -5.87
C LEU A 54 -1.88 -5.81 -6.89
N LYS A 55 -2.17 -5.55 -8.18
CA LYS A 55 -1.99 -6.52 -9.26
C LYS A 55 -0.52 -6.89 -9.48
N TYR A 56 0.40 -5.94 -9.30
CA TYR A 56 1.84 -6.13 -9.49
C TYR A 56 2.59 -6.52 -8.22
N TRP A 57 1.86 -6.73 -7.11
CA TRP A 57 2.44 -6.99 -5.80
C TRP A 57 3.47 -8.13 -5.84
N PRO A 58 4.72 -7.89 -5.39
CA PRO A 58 5.77 -8.91 -5.42
C PRO A 58 5.41 -10.11 -4.54
N LYS A 59 5.49 -11.33 -5.08
CA LYS A 59 5.19 -12.58 -4.33
C LYS A 59 6.42 -13.34 -3.86
N VAL A 60 7.59 -13.04 -4.42
CA VAL A 60 8.83 -13.81 -4.22
C VAL A 60 10.07 -12.91 -4.05
N HIS A 61 9.88 -11.62 -3.79
CA HIS A 61 10.98 -10.65 -3.68
C HIS A 61 10.74 -9.66 -2.54
N SER A 62 11.06 -10.06 -1.32
CA SER A 62 10.76 -9.31 -0.08
C SER A 62 11.24 -7.86 -0.08
N PRO A 63 12.46 -7.51 -0.55
CA PRO A 63 12.87 -6.10 -0.61
C PRO A 63 11.95 -5.23 -1.48
N LYS A 64 11.37 -5.83 -2.52
CA LYS A 64 10.46 -5.13 -3.43
C LYS A 64 9.06 -5.01 -2.83
N GLU A 65 8.66 -6.01 -2.05
CA GLU A 65 7.43 -5.93 -1.24
C GLU A 65 7.52 -4.79 -0.21
N VAL A 66 8.67 -4.61 0.46
CA VAL A 66 8.91 -3.46 1.34
C VAL A 66 8.83 -2.13 0.58
N MET A 67 9.35 -2.07 -0.65
CA MET A 67 9.24 -0.87 -1.49
C MET A 67 7.78 -0.55 -1.86
N PHE A 68 6.99 -1.55 -2.22
CA PHE A 68 5.56 -1.39 -2.48
C PHE A 68 4.79 -0.94 -1.23
N LEU A 69 5.15 -1.43 -0.04
CA LEU A 69 4.59 -0.94 1.22
C LEU A 69 4.98 0.52 1.50
N ASN A 70 6.18 0.95 1.13
CA ASN A 70 6.55 2.37 1.22
C ASN A 70 5.69 3.24 0.30
N GLU A 71 5.64 2.91 -0.97
CA GLU A 71 4.89 3.67 -1.96
C GLU A 71 3.38 3.70 -1.64
N LEU A 72 2.82 2.59 -1.17
CA LEU A 72 1.41 2.54 -0.79
C LEU A 72 1.11 3.45 0.42
N GLU A 73 2.04 3.62 1.36
CA GLU A 73 1.86 4.59 2.46
C GLU A 73 1.92 6.03 1.96
N GLU A 74 2.88 6.37 1.09
CA GLU A 74 2.96 7.70 0.47
C GLU A 74 1.69 8.03 -0.33
N ILE A 75 1.12 7.03 -1.02
CA ILE A 75 -0.18 7.16 -1.70
C ILE A 75 -1.32 7.37 -0.71
N LEU A 76 -1.31 6.67 0.43
CA LEU A 76 -2.33 6.85 1.47
C LEU A 76 -2.32 8.26 2.04
N ASP A 77 -1.15 8.87 2.25
CA ASP A 77 -1.04 10.23 2.81
C ASP A 77 -1.70 11.32 1.95
N VAL A 78 -1.80 11.10 0.63
CA VAL A 78 -2.46 12.04 -0.31
C VAL A 78 -3.85 11.58 -0.75
N MET A 79 -4.29 10.40 -0.32
CA MET A 79 -5.55 9.78 -0.75
C MET A 79 -6.74 10.42 -0.05
N GLU A 80 -7.73 10.90 -0.80
CA GLU A 80 -8.98 11.39 -0.22
C GLU A 80 -9.83 10.24 0.38
N SER A 81 -10.57 10.52 1.46
CA SER A 81 -11.43 9.52 2.14
C SER A 81 -12.45 8.84 1.22
N ASN A 82 -12.94 9.55 0.20
CA ASN A 82 -13.88 8.98 -0.77
C ASN A 82 -13.23 7.95 -1.69
N GLU A 83 -11.98 8.18 -2.09
CA GLU A 83 -11.21 7.23 -2.89
C GLU A 83 -10.74 6.05 -2.04
N PHE A 84 -10.37 6.30 -0.79
CA PHE A 84 -10.02 5.26 0.19
C PHE A 84 -11.11 4.19 0.31
N LYS A 85 -12.37 4.60 0.44
CA LYS A 85 -13.50 3.67 0.57
C LYS A 85 -13.67 2.71 -0.63
N LYS A 86 -13.22 3.12 -1.82
CA LYS A 86 -13.28 2.27 -3.03
C LYS A 86 -12.24 1.16 -3.00
N VAL A 87 -11.07 1.43 -2.42
CA VAL A 87 -9.91 0.51 -2.45
C VAL A 87 -9.59 -0.16 -1.12
N MET A 88 -10.19 0.29 -0.01
CA MET A 88 -9.84 -0.18 1.34
C MET A 88 -9.95 -1.70 1.48
N VAL A 89 -10.97 -2.33 0.91
CA VAL A 89 -11.16 -3.78 1.06
C VAL A 89 -10.01 -4.57 0.43
N PRO A 90 -9.73 -4.48 -0.89
CA PRO A 90 -8.62 -5.23 -1.48
C PRO A 90 -7.25 -4.81 -0.93
N MET A 91 -7.07 -3.54 -0.59
CA MET A 91 -5.83 -3.03 -0.01
C MET A 91 -5.54 -3.64 1.37
N PHE A 92 -6.50 -3.62 2.29
CA PHE A 92 -6.32 -4.18 3.63
C PHE A 92 -6.21 -5.71 3.63
N HIS A 93 -6.79 -6.41 2.66
CA HIS A 93 -6.48 -7.83 2.48
C HIS A 93 -5.00 -8.07 2.15
N GLN A 94 -4.40 -7.20 1.34
CA GLN A 94 -2.97 -7.31 1.03
C GLN A 94 -2.10 -6.91 2.24
N ILE A 95 -2.45 -5.83 2.94
CA ILE A 95 -1.76 -5.43 4.18
C ILE A 95 -1.83 -6.54 5.23
N ALA A 96 -3.00 -7.17 5.44
CA ALA A 96 -3.16 -8.31 6.35
C ALA A 96 -2.20 -9.47 6.02
N ARG A 97 -1.99 -9.75 4.71
CA ARG A 97 -1.03 -10.77 4.26
C ARG A 97 0.42 -10.35 4.55
N CYS A 98 0.77 -9.07 4.37
CA CYS A 98 2.09 -8.55 4.66
C CYS A 98 2.37 -8.56 6.17
N VAL A 99 1.40 -8.18 7.00
CA VAL A 99 1.49 -8.28 8.47
C VAL A 99 1.75 -9.73 8.88
N ALA A 100 0.98 -10.69 8.34
CA ALA A 100 1.16 -12.11 8.64
C ALA A 100 2.36 -12.78 7.91
N SER A 101 3.22 -11.99 7.25
CA SER A 101 4.37 -12.51 6.50
C SER A 101 5.41 -13.12 7.46
N PRO A 102 6.03 -14.27 7.11
CA PRO A 102 7.13 -14.81 7.90
C PRO A 102 8.42 -13.97 7.77
N HIS A 103 8.50 -13.09 6.77
CA HIS A 103 9.67 -12.25 6.53
C HIS A 103 9.60 -10.98 7.39
N PHE A 104 10.50 -10.87 8.37
CA PHE A 104 10.41 -9.83 9.41
C PHE A 104 10.32 -8.40 8.85
N GLN A 105 11.13 -8.04 7.84
CA GLN A 105 11.12 -6.67 7.28
C GLN A 105 9.78 -6.32 6.62
N VAL A 106 9.06 -7.31 6.07
CA VAL A 106 7.77 -7.09 5.43
C VAL A 106 6.70 -6.90 6.51
N ALA A 107 6.68 -7.79 7.51
CA ALA A 107 5.74 -7.73 8.62
C ALA A 107 5.92 -6.44 9.44
N GLU A 108 7.16 -6.12 9.82
CA GLU A 108 7.50 -4.89 10.55
C GLU A 108 7.09 -3.65 9.76
N ARG A 109 7.42 -3.60 8.46
CA ARG A 109 7.07 -2.45 7.62
C ARG A 109 5.56 -2.25 7.50
N ALA A 110 4.80 -3.34 7.35
CA ALA A 110 3.34 -3.29 7.26
C ALA A 110 2.70 -2.89 8.60
N LEU A 111 3.24 -3.35 9.73
CA LEU A 111 2.79 -2.94 11.06
C LEU A 111 3.08 -1.47 11.36
N TYR A 112 4.13 -0.92 10.75
CA TYR A 112 4.47 0.50 10.93
C TYR A 112 3.37 1.47 10.45
N TYR A 113 2.44 1.02 9.61
CA TYR A 113 1.28 1.81 9.19
C TYR A 113 0.41 2.28 10.38
N TRP A 114 0.41 1.53 11.50
CA TRP A 114 -0.32 1.93 12.72
C TRP A 114 0.30 3.15 13.42
N ASN A 115 1.52 3.55 13.05
CA ASN A 115 2.14 4.76 13.57
C ASN A 115 1.78 6.01 12.73
N ASN A 116 1.15 5.83 11.57
CA ASN A 116 0.71 6.93 10.72
C ASN A 116 -0.69 7.42 11.18
N GLU A 117 -0.75 8.66 11.67
CA GLU A 117 -1.98 9.25 12.21
C GLU A 117 -3.11 9.32 11.17
N TYR A 118 -2.77 9.59 9.91
CA TYR A 118 -3.75 9.64 8.82
C TYR A 118 -4.35 8.26 8.55
N VAL A 119 -3.49 7.24 8.40
CA VAL A 119 -3.93 5.85 8.20
C VAL A 119 -4.78 5.38 9.37
N MET A 120 -4.38 5.68 10.61
CA MET A 120 -5.17 5.34 11.80
C MET A 120 -6.55 6.01 11.81
N THR A 121 -6.63 7.27 11.38
CA THR A 121 -7.91 7.98 11.26
C THR A 121 -8.82 7.29 10.25
N GLN A 122 -8.30 6.95 9.06
CA GLN A 122 -9.06 6.22 8.03
C GLN A 122 -9.51 4.83 8.50
N ILE A 123 -8.66 4.11 9.26
CA ILE A 123 -9.02 2.82 9.86
C ILE A 123 -10.17 2.97 10.85
N ASN A 124 -10.11 3.98 11.72
CA ASN A 124 -11.14 4.21 12.74
C ASN A 124 -12.49 4.58 12.12
N GLU A 125 -12.51 5.44 11.10
CA GLU A 125 -13.73 5.84 10.40
C GLU A 125 -14.39 4.67 9.63
N ASN A 126 -13.61 3.67 9.22
CA ASN A 126 -14.07 2.53 8.44
C ASN A 126 -13.89 1.18 9.17
N ALA A 127 -13.85 1.24 10.51
CA ALA A 127 -13.49 0.11 11.37
C ALA A 127 -14.40 -1.11 11.20
N SER A 128 -15.69 -0.89 10.93
CA SER A 128 -16.67 -1.97 10.70
C SER A 128 -16.31 -2.87 9.52
N VAL A 129 -15.57 -2.35 8.53
CA VAL A 129 -15.11 -3.09 7.35
C VAL A 129 -13.66 -3.56 7.52
N ILE A 130 -12.79 -2.72 8.07
CA ILE A 130 -11.35 -2.99 8.12
C ILE A 130 -10.99 -3.97 9.25
N LEU A 131 -11.59 -3.84 10.44
CA LEU A 131 -11.23 -4.68 11.58
C LEU A 131 -11.43 -6.18 11.32
N PRO A 132 -12.55 -6.65 10.71
CA PRO A 132 -12.70 -8.07 10.38
C PRO A 132 -11.63 -8.61 9.43
N ILE A 133 -11.07 -7.77 8.56
CA ILE A 133 -10.01 -8.15 7.60
C ILE A 133 -8.66 -8.26 8.31
N MET A 134 -8.34 -7.28 9.17
CA MET A 134 -7.04 -7.20 9.84
C MET A 134 -6.92 -8.09 11.07
N PHE A 135 -8.01 -8.28 11.82
CA PHE A 135 -7.99 -8.98 13.11
C PHE A 135 -7.37 -10.39 13.03
N PRO A 136 -7.69 -11.25 12.04
CA PRO A 136 -7.08 -12.58 11.96
C PRO A 136 -5.56 -12.54 11.81
N ALA A 137 -5.03 -11.58 11.04
CA ALA A 137 -3.60 -11.41 10.81
C ALA A 137 -2.88 -10.91 12.07
N LEU A 138 -3.45 -9.89 12.73
CA LEU A 138 -2.91 -9.32 13.97
C LEU A 138 -2.94 -10.36 15.11
N TYR A 139 -4.07 -11.05 15.30
CA TYR A 139 -4.22 -12.07 16.33
C TYR A 139 -3.26 -13.26 16.16
N LYS A 140 -3.01 -13.68 14.90
CA LYS A 140 -2.04 -14.74 14.63
C LYS A 140 -0.62 -14.31 15.01
N ASN A 141 -0.25 -13.08 14.74
CA ASN A 141 1.08 -12.56 15.06
C ASN A 141 1.31 -12.40 16.56
N SER A 142 0.32 -11.89 17.31
CA SER A 142 0.44 -11.71 18.76
C SER A 142 0.59 -13.04 19.51
N LYS A 143 0.11 -14.16 18.94
CA LYS A 143 0.25 -15.49 19.56
C LYS A 143 1.44 -16.33 19.09
N ASN A 144 1.87 -16.18 17.83
CA ASN A 144 2.77 -17.16 17.19
C ASN A 144 3.95 -16.54 16.41
N HIS A 145 4.18 -15.23 16.46
CA HIS A 145 5.31 -14.66 15.74
C HIS A 145 6.65 -14.90 16.48
N TRP A 146 7.66 -15.40 15.76
CA TRP A 146 8.97 -15.79 16.32
C TRP A 146 9.83 -14.59 16.76
N ASN A 147 9.59 -13.42 16.15
CA ASN A 147 10.25 -12.16 16.51
C ASN A 147 9.46 -11.44 17.62
N LYS A 148 10.09 -11.28 18.79
CA LYS A 148 9.52 -10.66 19.99
C LYS A 148 9.05 -9.22 19.80
N THR A 149 9.64 -8.44 18.88
CA THR A 149 9.18 -7.06 18.60
C THR A 149 7.80 -7.05 17.94
N ILE A 150 7.48 -8.09 17.16
CA ILE A 150 6.20 -8.23 16.45
C ILE A 150 5.12 -8.87 17.34
N THR A 151 5.51 -9.67 18.33
CA THR A 151 4.58 -10.34 19.26
C THR A 151 3.93 -9.40 20.29
N VAL A 152 4.42 -8.16 20.44
CA VAL A 152 4.04 -7.25 21.55
C VAL A 152 2.97 -6.21 21.16
N ILE A 153 2.41 -6.28 19.95
CA ILE A 153 1.21 -5.51 19.55
C ILE A 153 -0.03 -6.39 19.75
#